data_AF-A0AA37I1E1-F1
#
_entry.id   AF-A0AA37I1E1-F1
#
_cell.length_a   1.000
_cell.length_b   1.000
_cell.length_c   1.000
_cell.angle_alpha   90.00
_cell.angle_beta   90.00
_cell.angle_gamma   90.00
#
_symmetry.space_group_name_H-M   'P 1'
#
loop_
_entity.id
_entity.type
_entity.pdbx_description
1 polymer ?
#
loop_
_entity_poly.entity_id
_entity_poly.type
_entity_poly.pdbx_seq_one_letter_code
_entity_poly.pdbx_strand_id
1 'polypeptide(L)'
;MKKYIAIDEEVLVRLVEGKRVEGSLHRDKFTGVITFNAYKRKSRNCANDRLVKKLPWGWVKESIQRIKVYGSFPKELGAAAVMGLMDDHHRDAKNAMIERELIEFC
;
A
#
# COMPACT_ATOMS: atom_id res chain seq x y z
N MET A 1 -18.18 32.95 24.27
CA MET A 1 -18.10 33.23 22.81
C MET A 1 -17.94 31.92 22.07
N LYS A 2 -18.89 31.54 21.20
CA LYS A 2 -18.74 30.37 20.32
C LYS A 2 -17.92 30.78 19.09
N LYS A 3 -16.89 30.00 18.74
CA LYS A 3 -16.11 30.18 17.51
C LYS A 3 -16.59 29.14 16.50
N TYR A 4 -16.96 29.59 15.30
CA TYR A 4 -17.42 28.72 14.22
C TYR A 4 -16.28 28.49 13.22
N ILE A 5 -16.22 27.28 12.66
CA ILE A 5 -15.28 26.91 11.60
C ILE A 5 -16.10 26.61 10.35
N ALA A 6 -15.80 27.27 9.25
CA ALA A 6 -16.34 26.95 7.95
C ALA A 6 -15.72 25.63 7.46
N ILE A 7 -16.57 24.65 7.18
CA ILE A 7 -16.20 23.35 6.62
C ILE A 7 -17.01 23.16 5.33
N ASP A 8 -16.39 22.52 4.35
CA ASP A 8 -17.07 22.06 3.14
C ASP A 8 -18.14 21.01 3.51
N GLU A 9 -19.24 20.98 2.78
CA GLU A 9 -20.37 20.09 3.04
C GLU A 9 -19.96 18.61 2.93
N GLU A 10 -19.11 18.27 1.96
CA GLU A 10 -18.55 16.92 1.83
C GLU A 10 -17.77 16.46 3.07
N VAL A 11 -17.06 17.40 3.73
CA VAL A 11 -16.30 17.13 4.95
C VAL A 11 -17.27 16.93 6.11
N LEU A 12 -18.31 17.76 6.21
CA LEU A 12 -19.35 17.63 7.23
C LEU A 12 -20.02 16.25 7.17
N VAL A 13 -20.41 15.79 5.98
CA VAL A 13 -21.02 14.45 5.80
C VAL A 13 -20.09 13.35 6.32
N ARG A 14 -18.81 13.39 5.96
CA ARG A 14 -17.82 12.39 6.43
C ARG A 14 -17.66 12.42 7.95
N LEU A 15 -17.68 13.60 8.57
CA LEU A 15 -17.59 13.74 10.02
C LEU A 15 -18.83 13.20 10.73
N VAL A 16 -20.04 13.42 10.17
CA VAL A 16 -21.30 12.85 10.69
C VAL A 16 -21.29 11.32 10.63
N GLU A 17 -20.67 10.74 9.61
CA GLU A 17 -20.45 9.29 9.49
C GLU A 17 -19.35 8.74 10.44
N GLY A 18 -18.75 9.58 11.29
CA GLY A 18 -17.70 9.18 12.24
C GLY A 18 -16.31 8.99 11.60
N LYS A 19 -16.13 9.40 10.33
CA LYS A 19 -14.83 9.30 9.65
C LYS A 19 -13.90 10.43 10.09
N ARG A 20 -12.61 10.11 10.23
CA ARG A 20 -11.57 11.11 10.47
C ARG A 20 -11.15 11.77 9.14
N VAL A 21 -11.06 13.09 9.13
CA VAL A 21 -10.64 13.87 7.94
C VAL A 21 -9.41 14.70 8.31
N GLU A 22 -8.30 14.44 7.63
CA GLU A 22 -7.07 15.23 7.78
C GLU A 22 -7.12 16.47 6.87
N GLY A 23 -6.56 17.58 7.34
CA GLY A 23 -6.56 18.84 6.61
C GLY A 23 -5.79 19.94 7.33
N SER A 24 -5.92 21.17 6.82
CA SER A 24 -5.36 22.37 7.43
C SER A 24 -6.45 23.37 7.83
N LEU A 25 -6.21 24.08 8.94
CA LEU A 25 -7.04 25.21 9.37
C LEU A 25 -6.38 26.51 8.92
N HIS A 26 -7.17 27.35 8.24
CA HIS A 26 -6.75 28.68 7.83
C HIS A 26 -7.62 29.72 8.52
N ARG A 27 -7.01 30.81 9.01
CA ARG A 27 -7.75 31.97 9.51
C ARG A 27 -7.48 33.14 8.59
N ASP A 28 -8.53 33.65 7.96
CA ASP A 28 -8.45 34.86 7.16
C ASP A 28 -8.15 36.05 8.08
N LYS A 29 -7.14 36.85 7.70
CA LYS A 29 -6.70 38.03 8.46
C LYS A 29 -7.66 39.20 8.36
N PHE A 30 -8.45 39.30 7.29
CA PHE A 30 -9.38 40.40 7.06
C PHE A 30 -10.77 40.12 7.62
N THR A 31 -11.32 38.93 7.34
CA THR A 31 -12.67 38.57 7.80
C THR A 31 -12.68 37.89 9.17
N GLY A 32 -11.54 37.39 9.64
CA GLY A 32 -11.42 36.66 10.90
C GLY A 32 -12.01 35.25 10.87
N VAL A 33 -12.58 34.82 9.73
CA VAL A 33 -13.21 33.52 9.54
C VAL A 33 -12.16 32.41 9.54
N ILE A 34 -12.48 31.30 10.21
CA ILE A 34 -11.65 30.10 10.23
C ILE A 34 -12.25 29.08 9.26
N THR A 35 -11.47 28.61 8.31
CA THR A 35 -11.88 27.63 7.30
C THR A 35 -11.03 26.38 7.42
N PHE A 36 -11.65 25.21 7.32
CA PHE A 36 -10.96 23.92 7.27
C PHE A 36 -10.89 23.39 5.84
N ASN A 37 -9.68 23.13 5.37
CA ASN A 37 -9.41 22.57 4.05
C ASN A 37 -8.94 21.12 4.20
N ALA A 38 -9.80 20.16 3.81
CA ALA A 38 -9.45 18.74 3.83
C ALA A 38 -8.39 18.42 2.76
N TYR A 39 -7.43 17.56 3.11
CA TYR A 39 -6.47 17.05 2.13
C TYR A 39 -7.17 16.12 1.14
N LYS A 40 -7.18 16.51 -0.14
CA LYS A 40 -7.64 15.66 -1.24
C LYS A 40 -6.57 14.60 -1.56
N ARG A 41 -6.35 13.66 -0.64
CA ARG A 41 -5.54 12.47 -0.92
C ARG A 41 -6.31 11.63 -1.93
N LYS A 42 -5.89 11.65 -3.21
CA LYS A 42 -6.35 10.64 -4.17
C LYS A 42 -6.00 9.28 -3.57
N SER A 43 -7.00 8.43 -3.32
CA SER A 43 -6.71 7.03 -3.03
C SER A 43 -5.97 6.52 -4.25
N ARG A 44 -4.72 6.09 -4.07
CA ARG A 44 -4.05 5.32 -5.12
C ARG A 44 -4.81 4.00 -5.18
N ASN A 45 -5.81 3.92 -6.04
CA ASN A 45 -6.44 2.66 -6.44
C ASN A 45 -5.40 1.90 -7.27
N CYS A 46 -4.35 1.40 -6.62
CA CYS A 46 -3.46 0.44 -7.23
C CYS A 46 -4.21 -0.88 -7.20
N ALA A 47 -4.42 -1.50 -8.37
CA ALA A 47 -4.94 -2.85 -8.42
C ALA A 47 -4.08 -3.74 -7.51
N ASN A 48 -4.73 -4.53 -6.65
CA ASN A 48 -4.01 -5.43 -5.75
C ASN A 48 -3.18 -6.42 -6.59
N ASP A 49 -1.90 -6.59 -6.22
CA ASP A 49 -1.05 -7.58 -6.89
C ASP A 49 -1.64 -8.98 -6.70
N ARG A 50 -1.74 -9.74 -7.80
CA ARG A 50 -2.17 -11.14 -7.79
C ARG A 50 -1.08 -12.01 -7.17
N LEU A 51 -1.46 -12.94 -6.30
CA LEU A 51 -0.52 -13.94 -5.80
C LEU A 51 -0.32 -15.02 -6.86
N VAL A 52 0.93 -15.26 -7.27
CA VAL A 52 1.29 -16.36 -8.18
C VAL A 52 1.54 -17.62 -7.39
N LYS A 53 2.47 -17.57 -6.40
CA LYS A 53 2.79 -18.71 -5.54
C LYS A 53 3.31 -18.24 -4.18
N LYS A 54 2.94 -18.96 -3.13
CA LYS A 54 3.55 -18.82 -1.81
C LYS A 54 4.81 -19.69 -1.76
N LEU A 55 5.92 -19.08 -1.36
CA LEU A 55 7.22 -19.73 -1.21
C LEU A 55 7.53 -19.94 0.29
N PRO A 56 8.49 -20.81 0.65
CA PRO A 56 8.82 -21.06 2.05
C PRO A 56 9.18 -19.79 2.84
N TRP A 57 9.91 -18.89 2.20
CA TRP A 57 10.41 -17.64 2.81
C TRP A 57 9.70 -16.38 2.31
N GLY A 58 8.59 -16.51 1.57
CA GLY A 58 7.86 -15.35 1.07
C GLY A 58 6.89 -15.64 -0.08
N TRP A 59 6.87 -14.80 -1.11
CA TRP A 59 5.84 -14.85 -2.16
C TRP A 59 6.33 -14.33 -3.50
N VAL A 60 5.79 -14.93 -4.57
CA VAL A 60 5.81 -14.38 -5.92
C VAL A 60 4.45 -13.75 -6.19
N LYS A 61 4.45 -12.46 -6.53
CA LYS A 61 3.25 -11.69 -6.87
C LYS A 61 3.40 -11.05 -8.23
N GLU A 62 2.28 -10.79 -8.88
CA GLU A 62 2.21 -10.15 -10.18
C GLU A 62 1.34 -8.89 -10.07
N SER A 63 1.90 -7.76 -10.48
CA SER A 63 1.14 -6.56 -10.78
C SER A 63 0.85 -6.50 -12.28
N ILE A 64 0.05 -5.53 -12.70
CA ILE A 64 -0.25 -5.27 -14.12
C ILE A 64 1.02 -5.17 -15.00
N GLN A 65 2.15 -4.73 -14.44
CA GLN A 65 3.36 -4.44 -15.21
C GLN A 65 4.59 -5.25 -14.79
N ARG A 66 4.56 -5.93 -13.64
CA ARG A 66 5.77 -6.50 -13.03
C ARG A 66 5.48 -7.77 -12.28
N ILE A 67 6.40 -8.72 -12.37
CA ILE A 67 6.52 -9.80 -11.39
C ILE A 67 7.42 -9.33 -10.24
N LYS A 68 6.99 -9.61 -9.02
CA LYS A 68 7.64 -9.20 -7.77
C LYS A 68 7.92 -10.44 -6.94
N VAL A 69 9.17 -10.60 -6.52
CA VAL A 69 9.59 -11.66 -5.60
C VAL A 69 9.92 -11.02 -4.26
N TYR A 70 9.33 -11.55 -3.20
CA TYR A 70 9.55 -11.10 -1.84
C TYR A 70 10.08 -12.26 -1.01
N GLY A 71 11.18 -12.04 -0.29
CA GLY A 71 11.76 -13.00 0.64
C GLY A 71 12.10 -12.35 1.98
N SER A 72 11.90 -13.09 3.06
CA SER A 72 12.34 -12.74 4.41
C SER A 72 13.01 -13.96 5.03
N PHE A 73 14.25 -13.80 5.47
CA PHE A 73 15.12 -14.89 5.90
C PHE A 73 15.59 -14.68 7.35
N PRO A 74 15.76 -15.76 8.13
CA PRO A 74 16.16 -15.67 9.53
C PRO A 74 17.61 -15.21 9.67
N LYS A 75 17.81 -14.09 10.38
CA LYS A 75 19.13 -13.48 10.55
C LYS A 75 20.07 -14.31 11.46
N GLU A 76 19.52 -15.16 12.34
CA GLU A 76 20.32 -15.98 13.25
C GLU A 76 21.18 -17.05 12.54
N LEU A 77 20.86 -17.41 11.30
CA LEU A 77 21.60 -18.46 10.57
C LEU A 77 22.96 -17.98 10.04
N GLY A 78 23.24 -16.68 10.14
CA GLY A 78 24.46 -16.09 9.58
C GLY A 78 24.38 -15.87 8.07
N ALA A 79 25.19 -14.93 7.57
CA ALA A 79 25.06 -14.42 6.21
C ALA A 79 25.25 -15.50 5.13
N ALA A 80 26.19 -16.43 5.30
CA ALA A 80 26.46 -17.47 4.31
C ALA A 80 25.26 -18.44 4.14
N ALA A 81 24.64 -18.86 5.25
CA ALA A 81 23.45 -19.70 5.19
C ALA A 81 22.25 -18.94 4.60
N VAL A 82 22.09 -17.66 4.95
CA VAL A 82 21.05 -16.79 4.38
C VAL A 82 21.23 -16.65 2.86
N MET A 83 22.47 -16.49 2.36
CA MET A 83 22.72 -16.45 0.92
C MET A 83 22.28 -17.74 0.23
N GLY A 84 22.59 -18.91 0.80
CA GLY A 84 22.11 -20.18 0.26
C GLY A 84 20.58 -20.27 0.22
N LEU A 85 19.90 -19.83 1.28
CA LEU A 85 18.44 -19.75 1.31
C LEU A 85 17.88 -18.75 0.27
N MET A 86 18.59 -17.65 0.02
CA MET A 86 18.21 -16.70 -1.02
C MET A 86 18.31 -17.33 -2.40
N ASP A 87 19.38 -18.07 -2.69
CA ASP A 87 19.56 -18.74 -3.99
C ASP A 87 18.47 -19.80 -4.23
N ASP A 88 18.18 -20.63 -3.23
CA ASP A 88 17.11 -21.61 -3.28
C ASP A 88 15.74 -20.94 -3.47
N HIS A 89 15.48 -19.85 -2.75
CA HIS A 89 14.24 -19.09 -2.90
C HIS A 89 14.06 -18.51 -4.31
N HIS A 90 15.14 -18.01 -4.92
CA HIS A 90 15.09 -17.51 -6.30
C HIS A 90 14.90 -18.64 -7.31
N ARG A 91 15.48 -19.82 -7.06
CA ARG A 91 15.23 -21.00 -7.90
C ARG A 91 13.75 -21.40 -7.86
N ASP A 92 13.15 -21.45 -6.67
CA ASP A 92 11.74 -21.78 -6.51
C ASP A 92 10.82 -20.73 -7.14
N ALA A 93 11.18 -19.45 -7.03
CA ALA A 93 10.46 -18.36 -7.68
C ALA A 93 10.48 -18.49 -9.21
N LYS A 94 11.63 -18.87 -9.80
CA LYS A 94 11.75 -19.14 -11.24
C LYS A 94 10.86 -20.29 -11.67
N ASN A 95 10.89 -21.41 -10.95
CA ASN A 95 10.03 -22.55 -11.24
C ASN A 95 8.55 -22.19 -11.16
N ALA A 96 8.14 -21.37 -10.17
CA ALA A 96 6.78 -20.88 -10.06
C ALA A 96 6.34 -20.04 -11.27
N MET A 97 7.24 -19.24 -11.84
CA MET A 97 6.95 -18.47 -13.05
C MET A 97 6.79 -19.37 -14.26
N ILE A 98 7.63 -20.39 -14.42
CA ILE A 98 7.54 -21.36 -15.52
C ILE A 98 6.25 -22.17 -15.44
N GLU A 99 5.92 -22.70 -14.25
CA GLU A 99 4.65 -23.43 -14.03
C GLU A 99 3.44 -22.59 -14.42
N ARG A 100 3.43 -21.33 -13.99
CA ARG A 100 2.37 -20.38 -14.35
C ARG A 100 2.31 -20.15 -15.86
N GLU A 101 3.46 -19.97 -16.51
CA GLU A 101 3.53 -19.77 -17.96
C GLU A 101 2.91 -20.95 -18.72
N LEU A 102 3.23 -22.18 -18.32
CA LEU A 102 2.66 -23.40 -18.89
C LEU A 102 1.15 -23.55 -18.66
N ILE A 103 0.60 -22.99 -17.57
CA ILE A 103 -0.83 -23.10 -17.24
C ILE A 103 -1.65 -21.99 -17.91
N GLU A 104 -1.11 -20.78 -17.99
CA GLU A 104 -1.86 -19.59 -18.42
C GLU A 104 -1.66 -19.24 -19.90
N PHE A 105 -0.57 -19.69 -20.53
CA PHE A 105 -0.20 -19.26 -21.88
C PHE A 105 0.08 -20.41 -22.87
N CYS A 106 0.19 -21.65 -22.40
CA CYS A 106 0.24 -22.85 -23.25
C CYS A 106 -1.10 -23.57 -23.20
#